data_AF-A0A2P8HLZ8-F1
#
_entry.id   AF-A0A2P8HLZ8-F1
#
_cell.length_a   1.000
_cell.length_b   1.000
_cell.length_c   1.000
_cell.angle_alpha   90.00
_cell.angle_beta   90.00
_cell.angle_gamma   90.00
#
_symmetry.space_group_name_H-M   'P 1'
#
loop_
_entity.id
_entity.type
_entity.pdbx_description
1 polymer ?
#
loop_
_entity_poly.entity_id
_entity_poly.type
_entity_poly.pdbx_seq_one_letter_code
_entity_poly.pdbx_strand_id
1 'polypeptide(L)'
;MAPHPIKQLLCICCGLFLLTDVLSAQTASVITGKVADHASPGVSLTYWYAPGISPAITQDTLLQKDSFYFRLPATAAREIFFYADAGSGYNFYGLIRAGDSVHMHCQGDSIIFSGTGGVVCRAQYAAKLAQQRVSMPLHNDALTLSEYYRKQLAAGNRVLGVYADSLPATAYAIIRANVLGETAGRLISCLWLLGSDSTLEERQEHFYHEKILPSLPVILPSDTTAMAIRYLDYLLQKSEADYFILHRYECNSRTIYEWIKTHYTGVMRDKLLAHQLLLGFAAGSAQEEMEWCARDYLSLVQDVACKQIIAGRYASSKQR
;
A
#
# COMPACT_ATOMS: atom_id res chain seq x y z
N MET A 1 -36.00 -48.88 -21.32
CA MET A 1 -36.44 -48.36 -20.00
C MET A 1 -35.99 -46.93 -19.88
N ALA A 2 -36.92 -45.98 -19.86
CA ALA A 2 -36.57 -44.57 -19.68
C ALA A 2 -36.07 -44.35 -18.24
N PRO A 3 -34.95 -43.64 -18.04
CA PRO A 3 -34.42 -43.37 -16.71
C PRO A 3 -35.44 -42.57 -15.87
N HIS A 4 -35.59 -42.98 -14.61
CA HIS A 4 -36.53 -42.35 -13.67
C HIS A 4 -36.17 -40.86 -13.50
N PRO A 5 -37.14 -39.92 -13.61
CA PRO A 5 -36.88 -38.48 -13.63
C PRO A 5 -36.12 -37.96 -12.39
N ILE A 6 -36.30 -38.61 -11.24
CA ILE A 6 -35.60 -38.27 -9.99
C ILE A 6 -34.09 -38.56 -10.09
N LYS A 7 -33.67 -39.63 -10.77
CA LYS A 7 -32.24 -39.97 -10.95
C LYS A 7 -31.56 -38.97 -11.89
N GLN A 8 -32.26 -38.50 -12.92
CA GLN A 8 -31.75 -37.44 -13.79
C GLN A 8 -31.59 -36.12 -13.04
N LEU A 9 -32.56 -35.74 -12.22
CA LEU A 9 -32.47 -34.52 -11.40
C LEU A 9 -31.29 -34.59 -10.42
N LEU A 10 -31.08 -35.72 -9.75
CA LEU A 10 -29.98 -35.93 -8.82
C LEU A 10 -28.61 -35.88 -9.51
N CYS A 11 -28.47 -36.49 -10.70
CA CYS A 11 -27.23 -36.38 -11.49
C CYS A 11 -26.96 -34.96 -11.96
N ILE A 12 -27.98 -34.19 -12.35
CA ILE A 12 -27.84 -32.78 -12.73
C ILE A 12 -27.45 -31.93 -11.52
N CYS A 13 -28.08 -32.12 -10.36
CA CYS A 13 -27.72 -31.41 -9.13
C CYS A 13 -26.30 -31.76 -8.67
N CYS A 14 -25.91 -33.04 -8.65
CA CYS A 14 -24.53 -33.43 -8.31
C CYS A 14 -23.51 -32.87 -9.32
N GLY A 15 -23.84 -32.85 -10.62
CA GLY A 15 -23.01 -32.22 -11.64
C GLY A 15 -22.85 -30.71 -11.41
N LEU A 16 -23.94 -30.01 -11.06
CA LEU A 16 -23.90 -28.59 -10.73
C LEU A 16 -23.12 -28.30 -9.44
N PHE A 17 -23.26 -29.12 -8.40
CA PHE A 17 -22.48 -28.99 -7.16
C PHE A 17 -20.98 -29.19 -7.40
N LEU A 18 -20.61 -30.20 -8.19
CA LEU A 18 -19.22 -30.42 -8.59
C LEU A 18 -18.67 -29.27 -9.46
N LEU A 19 -19.49 -28.71 -10.35
CA LEU A 19 -19.12 -27.53 -11.14
C LEU A 19 -18.91 -26.29 -10.26
N THR A 20 -19.73 -26.08 -9.22
CA THR A 20 -19.55 -24.96 -8.28
C THR A 20 -18.31 -25.12 -7.40
N ASP A 21 -17.94 -26.35 -7.01
CA ASP A 21 -16.70 -26.61 -6.26
C ASP A 21 -15.45 -26.46 -7.13
N VAL A 22 -15.51 -26.84 -8.41
CA VAL A 22 -14.40 -26.62 -9.35
C VAL A 22 -14.22 -25.14 -9.66
N LEU A 23 -15.31 -24.37 -9.79
CA LEU A 23 -15.26 -22.92 -9.98
C LEU A 23 -14.72 -22.19 -8.72
N SER A 24 -15.09 -22.63 -7.52
CA SER A 24 -14.57 -22.05 -6.28
C SER A 24 -13.08 -22.39 -6.06
N ALA A 25 -12.65 -23.59 -6.45
CA ALA A 25 -11.25 -24.01 -6.38
C ALA A 25 -10.32 -23.21 -7.31
N GLN A 26 -10.80 -22.74 -8.47
CA GLN A 26 -10.01 -21.97 -9.44
C GLN A 26 -9.83 -20.49 -9.10
N THR A 27 -10.54 -19.96 -8.10
CA THR A 27 -10.49 -18.52 -7.74
C THR A 27 -9.62 -18.19 -6.54
N ALA A 28 -9.14 -19.20 -5.81
CA ALA A 28 -8.32 -18.97 -4.62
C ALA A 28 -6.89 -18.58 -5.03
N SER A 29 -6.41 -17.44 -4.51
CA SER A 29 -5.01 -17.05 -4.66
C SER A 29 -4.14 -17.84 -3.69
N VAL A 30 -2.95 -18.22 -4.13
CA VAL A 30 -2.04 -19.08 -3.34
C VAL A 30 -0.67 -18.43 -3.23
N ILE A 31 -0.15 -18.34 -2.01
CA ILE A 31 1.22 -17.92 -1.74
C ILE A 31 1.94 -19.09 -1.08
N THR A 32 2.98 -19.58 -1.75
CA THR A 32 3.81 -20.68 -1.26
C THR A 32 5.26 -20.24 -1.21
N GLY A 33 6.12 -21.02 -0.58
CA GLY A 33 7.55 -20.77 -0.67
C GLY A 33 8.40 -21.78 0.07
N LYS A 34 9.71 -21.52 0.01
CA LYS A 34 10.76 -22.29 0.68
C LYS A 34 11.78 -21.33 1.29
N VAL A 35 12.23 -21.63 2.51
CA VAL A 35 13.24 -20.87 3.26
C VAL A 35 14.47 -21.75 3.48
N ALA A 36 15.48 -21.62 2.61
CA ALA A 36 16.57 -22.60 2.55
C ALA A 36 17.63 -22.46 3.67
N ASP A 37 17.79 -21.26 4.23
CA ASP A 37 19.04 -20.91 4.90
C ASP A 37 18.94 -20.58 6.41
N HIS A 38 17.74 -20.57 7.02
CA HIS A 38 17.59 -20.08 8.40
C HIS A 38 16.53 -20.79 9.24
N ALA A 39 16.82 -20.85 10.55
CA ALA A 39 15.98 -21.45 11.59
C ALA A 39 14.81 -20.54 12.01
N SER A 40 14.07 -19.95 11.07
CA SER A 40 12.77 -19.39 11.42
C SER A 40 11.80 -20.55 11.63
N PRO A 41 11.16 -20.71 12.81
CA PRO A 41 10.24 -21.82 13.03
C PRO A 41 8.94 -21.68 12.21
N GLY A 42 8.65 -20.50 11.67
CA GLY A 42 7.42 -20.24 10.94
C GLY A 42 7.49 -19.03 10.00
N VAL A 43 6.38 -18.85 9.29
CA VAL A 43 6.12 -17.75 8.37
C VAL A 43 4.78 -17.15 8.73
N SER A 44 4.72 -15.83 8.74
CA SER A 44 3.48 -15.08 8.89
C SER A 44 3.10 -14.46 7.55
N LEU A 45 1.83 -14.54 7.19
CA LEU A 45 1.25 -13.86 6.04
C LEU A 45 0.10 -12.97 6.50
N THR A 46 0.27 -11.68 6.30
CA THR A 46 -0.78 -10.68 6.53
C THR A 46 -1.30 -10.16 5.19
N TYR A 47 -2.60 -10.02 4.98
CA TYR A 47 -3.15 -9.52 3.72
C TYR A 47 -4.36 -8.58 3.90
N TRP A 48 -4.60 -7.77 2.87
CA TRP A 48 -5.65 -6.74 2.82
C TRP A 48 -6.24 -6.60 1.42
N TYR A 49 -7.51 -6.24 1.35
CA TYR A 49 -8.21 -5.94 0.09
C TYR A 49 -8.24 -4.44 -0.23
N ALA A 50 -8.18 -3.61 0.81
CA ALA A 50 -8.09 -2.15 0.70
C ALA A 50 -7.06 -1.64 1.73
N PRO A 51 -5.75 -1.69 1.42
CA PRO A 51 -4.70 -1.20 2.32
C PRO A 51 -4.99 0.20 2.85
N GLY A 52 -4.72 0.41 4.15
CA GLY A 52 -5.00 1.68 4.85
C GLY A 52 -6.44 1.89 5.29
N ILE A 53 -7.37 1.06 4.83
CA ILE A 53 -8.80 1.18 5.13
C ILE A 53 -9.28 -0.12 5.78
N SER A 54 -9.18 -1.26 5.08
CA SER A 54 -9.63 -2.56 5.59
C SER A 54 -8.71 -3.11 6.69
N PRO A 55 -9.28 -3.79 7.71
CA PRO A 55 -8.47 -4.53 8.67
C PRO A 55 -7.62 -5.60 7.98
N ALA A 56 -6.44 -5.84 8.55
CA ALA A 56 -5.53 -6.88 8.10
C ALA A 56 -5.99 -8.26 8.59
N ILE A 57 -5.84 -9.28 7.76
CA ILE A 57 -6.00 -10.67 8.17
C ILE A 57 -4.62 -11.31 8.21
N THR A 58 -4.25 -11.87 9.35
CA THR A 58 -2.96 -12.54 9.54
C THR A 58 -3.16 -14.05 9.67
N GLN A 59 -2.31 -14.80 8.99
CA GLN A 59 -2.21 -16.26 9.05
C GLN A 59 -0.77 -16.63 9.38
N ASP A 60 -0.59 -17.49 10.37
CA ASP A 60 0.73 -18.02 10.72
C ASP A 60 0.79 -19.51 10.38
N THR A 61 1.94 -19.96 9.87
CA THR A 61 2.21 -21.38 9.64
C THR A 61 3.62 -21.72 10.08
N LEU A 62 3.78 -22.94 10.60
CA LEU A 62 5.11 -23.51 10.80
C LEU A 62 5.66 -24.01 9.46
N LEU A 63 6.99 -24.01 9.32
CA LEU A 63 7.65 -24.57 8.15
C LEU A 63 7.51 -26.10 8.14
N GLN A 64 7.10 -26.65 7.00
CA GLN A 64 7.10 -28.10 6.73
C GLN A 64 8.20 -28.42 5.73
N LYS A 65 9.31 -29.02 6.19
CA LYS A 65 10.52 -29.25 5.35
C LYS A 65 10.94 -27.95 4.65
N ASP A 66 11.10 -26.90 5.44
CA ASP A 66 11.48 -25.55 5.00
C ASP A 66 10.46 -24.84 4.09
N SER A 67 9.30 -25.45 3.87
CA SER A 67 8.29 -24.96 2.94
C SER A 67 7.05 -24.45 3.67
N PHE A 68 6.36 -23.49 3.05
CA PHE A 68 5.11 -22.95 3.56
C PHE A 68 4.06 -22.84 2.45
N TYR A 69 2.80 -22.84 2.86
CA TYR A 69 1.65 -22.75 1.97
C TYR A 69 0.55 -21.93 2.63
N PHE A 70 0.12 -20.88 1.95
CA PHE A 70 -1.04 -20.08 2.30
C PHE A 70 -2.03 -20.08 1.15
N ARG A 71 -3.29 -20.38 1.47
CA ARG A 71 -4.41 -20.23 0.54
C ARG A 71 -5.27 -19.09 1.02
N LEU A 72 -5.36 -18.05 0.20
CA LEU A 72 -6.24 -16.93 0.48
C LEU A 72 -7.68 -17.31 0.08
N PRO A 73 -8.70 -16.89 0.86
CA PRO A 73 -10.08 -17.14 0.49
C PRO A 73 -10.39 -16.53 -0.87
N ALA A 74 -11.35 -17.08 -1.59
CA ALA A 74 -11.87 -16.45 -2.80
C ALA A 74 -12.60 -15.17 -2.42
N THR A 75 -12.35 -14.08 -3.14
CA THR A 75 -12.82 -12.75 -2.76
C THR A 75 -13.31 -12.01 -3.99
N ALA A 76 -14.26 -11.08 -3.80
CA ALA A 76 -14.68 -10.17 -4.85
C ALA A 76 -13.60 -9.11 -5.17
N ALA A 77 -12.61 -8.92 -4.28
CA ALA A 77 -11.52 -7.99 -4.52
C ALA A 77 -10.58 -8.58 -5.58
N ARG A 78 -10.41 -7.82 -6.66
CA ARG A 78 -9.54 -8.21 -7.78
C ARG A 78 -8.07 -8.20 -7.40
N GLU A 79 -7.69 -7.27 -6.53
CA GLU A 79 -6.32 -6.99 -6.12
C GLU A 79 -6.19 -7.25 -4.61
N ILE A 80 -5.19 -8.04 -4.24
CA ILE A 80 -4.93 -8.44 -2.85
C ILE A 80 -3.49 -8.06 -2.52
N PHE A 81 -3.34 -7.21 -1.54
CA PHE A 81 -2.03 -6.83 -1.02
C PHE A 81 -1.67 -7.78 0.12
N PHE A 82 -0.39 -8.10 0.24
CA PHE A 82 0.08 -8.96 1.31
C PHE A 82 1.44 -8.52 1.83
N TYR A 83 1.73 -8.91 3.07
CA TYR A 83 3.03 -8.87 3.69
C TYR A 83 3.36 -10.26 4.20
N ALA A 84 4.41 -10.85 3.65
CA ALA A 84 4.96 -12.11 4.11
C ALA A 84 6.20 -11.82 4.96
N ASP A 85 6.28 -12.45 6.13
CA ASP A 85 7.43 -12.38 7.03
C ASP A 85 7.89 -13.79 7.38
N ALA A 86 9.08 -14.15 6.91
CA ALA A 86 9.74 -15.41 7.23
C ALA A 86 10.95 -15.22 8.17
N GLY A 87 11.06 -14.06 8.83
CA GLY A 87 12.18 -13.72 9.71
C GLY A 87 13.47 -13.35 8.96
N SER A 88 14.50 -12.94 9.72
CA SER A 88 15.88 -12.74 9.23
C SER A 88 16.05 -11.95 7.93
N GLY A 89 15.22 -10.93 7.72
CA GLY A 89 15.26 -10.09 6.51
C GLY A 89 14.43 -10.60 5.33
N TYR A 90 13.85 -11.80 5.41
CA TYR A 90 12.88 -12.31 4.44
C TYR A 90 11.48 -11.75 4.69
N ASN A 91 11.35 -10.44 4.51
CA ASN A 91 10.06 -9.77 4.48
C ASN A 91 9.76 -9.18 3.10
N PHE A 92 8.50 -9.31 2.69
CA PHE A 92 8.06 -8.79 1.41
C PHE A 92 6.63 -8.28 1.47
N TYR A 93 6.46 -7.01 1.11
CA TYR A 93 5.16 -6.41 0.83
C TYR A 93 4.88 -6.53 -0.67
N GLY A 94 3.83 -7.26 -1.04
CA GLY A 94 3.50 -7.61 -2.40
C GLY A 94 2.07 -7.30 -2.81
N LEU A 95 1.80 -7.50 -4.10
CA LEU A 95 0.49 -7.42 -4.72
C LEU A 95 0.27 -8.67 -5.58
N ILE A 96 -0.90 -9.30 -5.43
CA ILE A 96 -1.39 -10.38 -6.29
C ILE A 96 -2.84 -10.15 -6.69
N ARG A 97 -3.31 -10.84 -7.72
CA ARG A 97 -4.71 -10.85 -8.13
C ARG A 97 -5.46 -12.05 -7.57
N ALA A 98 -6.79 -11.95 -7.56
CA ALA A 98 -7.65 -13.11 -7.36
C ALA A 98 -7.30 -14.22 -8.38
N GLY A 99 -7.04 -15.44 -7.89
CA GLY A 99 -6.62 -16.59 -8.70
C GLY A 99 -5.12 -16.65 -9.02
N ASP A 100 -4.32 -15.66 -8.61
CA ASP A 100 -2.87 -15.73 -8.80
C ASP A 100 -2.20 -16.75 -7.89
N SER A 101 -1.10 -17.33 -8.38
CA SER A 101 -0.13 -18.06 -7.59
C SER A 101 1.18 -17.28 -7.48
N VAL A 102 1.77 -17.28 -6.29
CA VAL A 102 3.14 -16.81 -6.04
C VAL A 102 3.91 -17.89 -5.30
N HIS A 103 5.10 -18.18 -5.78
CA HIS A 103 6.07 -19.02 -5.07
C HIS A 103 7.30 -18.19 -4.72
N MET A 104 7.62 -18.12 -3.43
CA MET A 104 8.72 -17.35 -2.85
C MET A 104 9.86 -18.30 -2.47
N HIS A 105 10.99 -18.20 -3.16
CA HIS A 105 12.20 -18.93 -2.78
C HIS A 105 13.17 -17.98 -2.08
N CYS A 106 13.27 -18.10 -0.76
CA CYS A 106 14.16 -17.31 0.08
C CYS A 106 15.51 -18.02 0.18
N GLN A 107 16.55 -17.39 -0.39
CA GLN A 107 17.89 -17.92 -0.44
C GLN A 107 18.93 -16.78 -0.34
N GLY A 108 19.90 -16.94 0.56
CA GLY A 108 20.89 -15.91 0.91
C GLY A 108 20.20 -14.62 1.32
N ASP A 109 20.58 -13.50 0.71
CA ASP A 109 19.96 -12.19 0.98
C ASP A 109 18.86 -11.84 -0.04
N SER A 110 18.26 -12.85 -0.68
CA SER A 110 17.36 -12.65 -1.81
C SER A 110 16.08 -13.48 -1.74
N ILE A 111 15.02 -12.93 -2.34
CA ILE A 111 13.76 -13.62 -2.57
C ILE A 111 13.55 -13.72 -4.08
N ILE A 112 13.40 -14.94 -4.58
CA ILE A 112 13.07 -15.22 -5.97
C ILE A 112 11.59 -15.54 -6.07
N PHE A 113 10.89 -14.88 -7.01
CA PHE A 113 9.46 -15.05 -7.22
C PHE A 113 9.16 -15.84 -8.50
N SER A 114 8.21 -16.76 -8.43
CA SER A 114 7.62 -17.44 -9.60
C SER A 114 6.09 -17.61 -9.42
N GLY A 115 5.41 -18.22 -10.40
CA GLY A 115 3.94 -18.27 -10.46
C GLY A 115 3.34 -17.11 -11.26
N THR A 116 2.01 -17.11 -11.43
CA THR A 116 1.30 -16.13 -12.28
C THR A 116 1.37 -14.72 -11.71
N GLY A 117 1.29 -14.56 -10.38
CA GLY A 117 1.48 -13.29 -9.68
C GLY A 117 2.96 -12.94 -9.44
N GLY A 118 3.87 -13.86 -9.79
CA GLY A 118 5.30 -13.73 -9.48
C GLY A 118 5.98 -12.56 -10.20
N VAL A 119 5.52 -12.17 -11.39
CA VAL A 119 6.11 -11.05 -12.15
C VAL A 119 5.88 -9.69 -11.46
N VAL A 120 4.69 -9.47 -10.90
CA VAL A 120 4.37 -8.24 -10.15
C VAL A 120 5.25 -8.13 -8.91
N CYS A 121 5.36 -9.24 -8.16
CA CYS A 121 6.20 -9.32 -6.97
C CYS A 121 7.68 -9.10 -7.31
N ARG A 122 8.17 -9.71 -8.39
CA ARG A 122 9.55 -9.54 -8.88
C ARG A 122 9.85 -8.08 -9.24
N ALA A 123 8.94 -7.40 -9.92
CA ALA A 123 9.10 -6.00 -10.29
C ALA A 123 9.20 -5.09 -9.05
N GLN A 124 8.29 -5.27 -8.07
CA GLN A 124 8.34 -4.54 -6.80
C GLN A 124 9.63 -4.83 -6.02
N TYR A 125 10.00 -6.10 -5.90
CA TYR A 125 11.20 -6.51 -5.17
C TYR A 125 12.47 -5.97 -5.82
N ALA A 126 12.60 -6.07 -7.14
CA ALA A 126 13.73 -5.54 -7.87
C ALA A 126 13.87 -4.03 -7.72
N ALA A 127 12.74 -3.29 -7.75
CA ALA A 127 12.75 -1.85 -7.54
C ALA A 127 13.14 -1.47 -6.10
N LYS A 128 12.63 -2.19 -5.09
CA LYS A 128 13.03 -2.05 -3.68
C LYS A 128 14.53 -2.28 -3.50
N LEU A 129 15.07 -3.37 -4.07
CA LEU A 129 16.50 -3.66 -4.01
C LEU A 129 17.35 -2.58 -4.70
N ALA A 130 16.90 -2.06 -5.85
CA ALA A 130 17.62 -0.99 -6.54
C ALA A 130 17.63 0.32 -5.75
N GLN A 131 16.53 0.65 -5.05
CA GLN A 131 16.48 1.77 -4.11
C GLN A 131 17.45 1.54 -2.94
N GLN A 132 17.43 0.35 -2.33
CA GLN A 132 18.27 0.00 -1.18
C GLN A 132 19.77 -0.05 -1.51
N ARG A 133 20.14 -0.31 -2.77
CA ARG A 133 21.53 -0.27 -3.24
C ARG A 133 22.12 1.13 -3.37
N VAL A 134 21.30 2.18 -3.34
CA VAL A 134 21.82 3.54 -3.21
C VAL A 134 22.45 3.66 -1.83
N SER A 135 23.75 3.98 -1.77
CA SER A 135 24.49 4.08 -0.52
C SER A 135 23.93 5.19 0.37
N MET A 136 23.59 4.85 1.61
CA MET A 136 23.16 5.81 2.61
C MET A 136 24.31 6.79 2.91
N PRO A 137 24.08 8.11 2.92
CA PRO A 137 25.09 9.06 3.32
C PRO A 137 25.47 8.91 4.81
N LEU A 138 26.68 9.35 5.17
CA LEU A 138 27.15 9.38 6.55
C LEU A 138 26.54 10.53 7.37
N HIS A 139 26.11 11.58 6.68
CA HIS A 139 25.51 12.77 7.29
C HIS A 139 24.01 12.79 7.05
N ASN A 140 23.26 13.14 8.10
CA ASN A 140 21.79 13.20 8.10
C ASN A 140 21.27 14.63 7.96
N ASP A 141 21.95 15.50 7.21
CA ASP A 141 21.44 16.84 6.90
C ASP A 141 20.46 16.83 5.71
N ALA A 142 19.61 17.85 5.64
CA ALA A 142 18.54 17.95 4.65
C ALA A 142 19.03 17.84 3.19
N LEU A 143 20.14 18.49 2.84
CA LEU A 143 20.65 18.52 1.47
C LEU A 143 21.15 17.14 1.07
N THR A 144 22.00 16.53 1.89
CA THR A 144 22.58 15.21 1.62
C THR A 144 21.50 14.13 1.54
N LEU A 145 20.53 14.13 2.46
CA LEU A 145 19.41 13.18 2.45
C LEU A 145 18.48 13.40 1.25
N SER A 146 18.24 14.64 0.83
CA SER A 146 17.42 14.90 -0.35
C SER A 146 18.06 14.34 -1.62
N GLU A 147 19.37 14.51 -1.82
CA GLU A 147 20.06 13.91 -2.96
C GLU A 147 20.01 12.38 -2.93
N TYR A 148 20.15 11.80 -1.74
CA TYR A 148 20.02 10.36 -1.53
C TYR A 148 18.65 9.84 -1.97
N TYR A 149 17.56 10.42 -1.46
CA TYR A 149 16.21 9.98 -1.82
C TYR A 149 15.86 10.25 -3.29
N ARG A 150 16.39 11.31 -3.90
CA ARG A 150 16.28 11.56 -5.34
C ARG A 150 16.93 10.44 -6.17
N LYS A 151 18.13 10.00 -5.77
CA LYS A 151 18.83 8.86 -6.41
C LYS A 151 18.03 7.57 -6.23
N GLN A 152 17.44 7.35 -5.06
CA GLN A 152 16.54 6.20 -4.83
C GLN A 152 15.31 6.24 -5.74
N LEU A 153 14.61 7.37 -5.83
CA LEU A 153 13.46 7.52 -6.73
C LEU A 153 13.83 7.20 -8.18
N ALA A 154 14.95 7.73 -8.67
CA ALA A 154 15.44 7.46 -10.01
C ALA A 154 15.77 5.97 -10.24
N ALA A 155 16.43 5.32 -9.27
CA ALA A 155 16.77 3.91 -9.34
C ALA A 155 15.51 3.01 -9.39
N GLY A 156 14.55 3.25 -8.48
CA GLY A 156 13.29 2.53 -8.46
C GLY A 156 12.47 2.72 -9.73
N ASN A 157 12.33 3.96 -10.19
CA ASN A 157 11.56 4.27 -11.41
C ASN A 157 12.21 3.65 -12.67
N ARG A 158 13.55 3.62 -12.76
CA ARG A 158 14.26 2.96 -13.86
C ARG A 158 13.96 1.47 -13.91
N VAL A 159 14.04 0.78 -12.76
CA VAL A 159 13.74 -0.65 -12.70
C VAL A 159 12.29 -0.93 -13.08
N LEU A 160 11.34 -0.16 -12.53
CA LEU A 160 9.94 -0.31 -12.90
C LEU A 160 9.70 -0.08 -14.40
N GLY A 161 10.41 0.86 -15.02
CA GLY A 161 10.35 1.10 -16.47
C GLY A 161 10.64 -0.16 -17.31
N VAL A 162 11.54 -1.04 -16.85
CA VAL A 162 11.85 -2.32 -17.54
C VAL A 162 10.66 -3.28 -17.54
N TYR A 163 9.77 -3.18 -16.54
CA TYR A 163 8.61 -4.06 -16.39
C TYR A 163 7.31 -3.46 -16.96
N ALA A 164 7.34 -2.24 -17.50
CA ALA A 164 6.12 -1.53 -17.93
C ALA A 164 5.28 -2.33 -18.93
N ASP A 165 5.92 -2.94 -19.92
CA ASP A 165 5.24 -3.72 -20.97
C ASP A 165 4.95 -5.18 -20.56
N SER A 166 5.52 -5.64 -19.45
CA SER A 166 5.36 -7.02 -18.94
C SER A 166 4.26 -7.16 -17.91
N LEU A 167 3.63 -6.05 -17.51
CA LEU A 167 2.65 -5.99 -16.44
C LEU A 167 1.31 -5.45 -16.95
N PRO A 168 0.18 -5.94 -16.41
CA PRO A 168 -1.10 -5.27 -16.63
C PRO A 168 -1.02 -3.80 -16.19
N ALA A 169 -1.56 -2.88 -17.00
CA ALA A 169 -1.47 -1.44 -16.75
C ALA A 169 -1.93 -1.04 -15.33
N THR A 170 -3.01 -1.66 -14.84
CA THR A 170 -3.51 -1.45 -13.46
C THR A 170 -2.48 -1.88 -12.42
N ALA A 171 -1.90 -3.07 -12.54
CA ALA A 171 -0.90 -3.57 -11.61
C ALA A 171 0.34 -2.68 -11.66
N TYR A 172 0.81 -2.31 -12.86
CA TYR A 172 1.93 -1.40 -13.05
C TYR A 172 1.70 -0.04 -12.35
N ALA A 173 0.53 0.57 -12.55
CA ALA A 173 0.17 1.84 -11.91
C ALA A 173 0.16 1.74 -10.38
N ILE A 174 -0.42 0.68 -9.82
CA ILE A 174 -0.46 0.43 -8.37
C ILE A 174 0.95 0.25 -7.81
N ILE A 175 1.75 -0.64 -8.39
CA ILE A 175 3.09 -0.92 -7.86
C ILE A 175 4.02 0.28 -8.00
N ARG A 176 3.90 1.04 -9.09
CA ARG A 176 4.68 2.25 -9.29
C ARG A 176 4.32 3.32 -8.27
N ALA A 177 3.02 3.53 -8.02
CA ALA A 177 2.55 4.41 -6.95
C ALA A 177 3.07 3.97 -5.58
N ASN A 178 2.99 2.67 -5.26
CA ASN A 178 3.40 2.17 -3.95
C ASN A 178 4.91 2.23 -3.70
N VAL A 179 5.73 1.86 -4.70
CA VAL A 179 7.20 1.84 -4.58
C VAL A 179 7.77 3.26 -4.56
N LEU A 180 7.28 4.15 -5.43
CA LEU A 180 7.80 5.52 -5.50
C LEU A 180 7.22 6.40 -4.39
N GLY A 181 5.99 6.14 -3.95
CA GLY A 181 5.35 6.89 -2.86
C GLY A 181 6.17 6.87 -1.57
N GLU A 182 6.68 5.71 -1.14
CA GLU A 182 7.49 5.61 0.09
C GLU A 182 8.70 6.54 0.08
N THR A 183 9.48 6.49 -1.01
CA THR A 183 10.70 7.30 -1.14
C THR A 183 10.37 8.77 -1.36
N ALA A 184 9.28 9.08 -2.07
CA ALA A 184 8.84 10.45 -2.29
C ALA A 184 8.39 11.12 -0.98
N GLY A 185 7.70 10.39 -0.11
CA GLY A 185 7.38 10.86 1.24
C GLY A 185 8.64 11.20 2.05
N ARG A 186 9.62 10.29 2.08
CA ARG A 186 10.91 10.53 2.75
C ARG A 186 11.66 11.75 2.19
N LEU A 187 11.61 11.96 0.88
CA LEU A 187 12.19 13.14 0.25
C LEU A 187 11.49 14.43 0.72
N ILE A 188 10.16 14.43 0.84
CA ILE A 188 9.41 15.57 1.39
C ILE A 188 9.78 15.82 2.84
N SER A 189 9.93 14.77 3.65
CA SER A 189 10.32 14.90 5.06
C SER A 189 11.66 15.62 5.27
N CYS A 190 12.54 15.66 4.26
CA CYS A 190 13.78 16.45 4.32
C CYS A 190 13.53 17.96 4.49
N LEU A 191 12.35 18.46 4.10
CA LEU A 191 11.94 19.85 4.31
C LEU A 191 12.03 20.26 5.79
N TRP A 192 11.70 19.32 6.67
CA TRP A 192 11.63 19.52 8.11
C TRP A 192 12.98 19.31 8.83
N LEU A 193 14.04 18.97 8.09
CA LEU A 193 15.39 18.76 8.63
C LEU A 193 16.28 20.02 8.50
N LEU A 194 15.78 21.10 7.91
CA LEU A 194 16.50 22.36 7.83
C LEU A 194 16.62 22.97 9.22
N GLY A 195 17.83 23.45 9.57
CA GLY A 195 18.11 24.01 10.88
C GLY A 195 17.33 25.30 11.15
N SER A 196 16.88 25.48 12.39
CA SER A 196 16.08 26.62 12.83
C SER A 196 16.91 27.89 12.94
N ASP A 197 16.65 28.87 12.08
CA ASP A 197 17.16 30.22 12.13
C ASP A 197 16.08 31.23 11.68
N SER A 198 16.41 32.54 11.70
CA SER A 198 15.47 33.61 11.32
C SER A 198 15.05 33.61 9.84
N THR A 199 15.67 32.77 9.01
CA THR A 199 15.41 32.62 7.57
C THR A 199 14.84 31.25 7.21
N LEU A 200 14.45 30.45 8.22
CA LEU A 200 14.02 29.06 8.03
C LEU A 200 12.91 28.93 6.98
N GLU A 201 11.89 29.78 7.05
CA GLU A 201 10.73 29.70 6.14
C GLU A 201 11.11 29.95 4.68
N GLU A 202 11.95 30.94 4.41
CA GLU A 202 12.45 31.25 3.06
C GLU A 202 13.35 30.12 2.55
N ARG A 203 14.21 29.58 3.41
CA ARG A 203 15.08 28.46 3.07
C ARG A 203 14.29 27.18 2.80
N GLN A 204 13.23 26.93 3.56
CA GLN A 204 12.34 25.78 3.37
C GLN A 204 11.60 25.87 2.03
N GLU A 205 11.05 27.03 1.69
CA GLU A 205 10.45 27.26 0.37
C GLU A 205 11.44 27.07 -0.76
N HIS A 206 12.59 27.72 -0.68
CA HIS A 206 13.60 27.62 -1.72
C HIS A 206 14.08 26.16 -1.91
N PHE A 207 14.33 25.46 -0.81
CA PHE A 207 14.69 24.05 -0.82
C PHE A 207 13.58 23.16 -1.40
N TYR A 208 12.32 23.43 -1.04
CA TYR A 208 11.17 22.70 -1.58
C TYR A 208 11.08 22.83 -3.10
N HIS A 209 11.12 24.06 -3.61
CA HIS A 209 10.99 24.33 -5.05
C HIS A 209 12.19 23.88 -5.87
N GLU A 210 13.42 23.97 -5.35
CA GLU A 210 14.61 23.61 -6.12
C GLU A 210 14.99 22.13 -6.02
N LYS A 211 14.78 21.50 -4.85
CA LYS A 211 15.33 20.16 -4.57
C LYS A 211 14.26 19.08 -4.50
N ILE A 212 13.13 19.38 -3.86
CA ILE A 212 12.06 18.40 -3.61
C ILE A 212 11.13 18.31 -4.81
N LEU A 213 10.37 19.38 -5.09
CA LEU A 213 9.26 19.40 -6.05
C LEU A 213 9.65 18.88 -7.45
N PRO A 214 10.78 19.27 -8.06
CA PRO A 214 11.16 18.81 -9.40
C PRO A 214 11.51 17.33 -9.47
N SER A 215 11.76 16.70 -8.32
CA SER A 215 12.17 15.30 -8.22
C SER A 215 11.04 14.36 -7.82
N LEU A 216 9.88 14.90 -7.44
CA LEU A 216 8.73 14.10 -7.06
C LEU A 216 8.21 13.29 -8.27
N PRO A 217 7.73 12.06 -8.04
CA PRO A 217 7.26 11.22 -9.14
C PRO A 217 5.96 11.77 -9.71
N VAL A 218 5.91 11.90 -11.04
CA VAL A 218 4.67 12.23 -11.76
C VAL A 218 3.80 10.98 -11.81
N ILE A 219 2.81 10.92 -10.92
CA ILE A 219 1.82 9.84 -10.80
C ILE A 219 0.46 10.50 -10.83
N LEU A 220 -0.38 10.12 -11.80
CA LEU A 220 -1.73 10.66 -11.92
C LEU A 220 -2.61 10.12 -10.79
N PRO A 221 -3.25 10.98 -9.99
CA PRO A 221 -4.24 10.54 -9.01
C PRO A 221 -5.42 9.87 -9.73
N SER A 222 -5.80 8.68 -9.29
CA SER A 222 -6.91 7.89 -9.85
C SER A 222 -7.39 6.87 -8.82
N ASP A 223 -8.57 6.28 -9.06
CA ASP A 223 -9.09 5.21 -8.21
C ASP A 223 -8.13 4.01 -8.12
N THR A 224 -7.35 3.77 -9.18
CA THR A 224 -6.32 2.73 -9.22
C THR A 224 -5.15 3.07 -8.30
N THR A 225 -4.58 4.26 -8.43
CA THR A 225 -3.42 4.67 -7.61
C THR A 225 -3.81 4.90 -6.14
N ALA A 226 -5.09 5.18 -5.86
CA ALA A 226 -5.64 5.26 -4.51
C ALA A 226 -5.63 3.91 -3.76
N MET A 227 -5.31 2.80 -4.41
CA MET A 227 -5.13 1.49 -3.76
C MET A 227 -3.74 1.35 -3.10
N ALA A 228 -2.76 2.17 -3.49
CA ALA A 228 -1.40 2.10 -2.98
C ALA A 228 -1.26 2.91 -1.68
N ILE A 229 -1.23 2.23 -0.53
CA ILE A 229 -1.17 2.90 0.79
C ILE A 229 0.02 3.86 0.93
N ARG A 230 1.21 3.45 0.48
CA ARG A 230 2.42 4.29 0.55
C ARG A 230 2.34 5.52 -0.34
N TYR A 231 1.47 5.48 -1.36
CA TYR A 231 1.17 6.65 -2.18
C TYR A 231 0.21 7.60 -1.47
N LEU A 232 -0.78 7.08 -0.72
CA LEU A 232 -1.62 7.90 0.15
C LEU A 232 -0.79 8.62 1.22
N ASP A 233 0.13 7.91 1.89
CA ASP A 233 1.09 8.51 2.85
C ASP A 233 1.87 9.67 2.23
N TYR A 234 2.41 9.45 1.03
CA TYR A 234 3.11 10.48 0.26
C TYR A 234 2.23 11.69 -0.05
N LEU A 235 0.99 11.48 -0.52
CA LEU A 235 0.09 12.58 -0.85
C LEU A 235 -0.33 13.39 0.39
N LEU A 236 -0.45 12.76 1.56
CA LEU A 236 -0.65 13.48 2.82
C LEU A 236 0.53 14.37 3.16
N GLN A 237 1.75 13.81 3.16
CA GLN A 237 2.97 14.57 3.44
C GLN A 237 3.18 15.70 2.41
N LYS A 238 2.82 15.46 1.14
CA LYS A 238 2.85 16.50 0.11
C LYS A 238 1.83 17.59 0.38
N SER A 239 0.62 17.22 0.80
CA SER A 239 -0.43 18.19 1.16
C SER A 239 0.01 19.09 2.32
N GLU A 240 0.68 18.51 3.32
CA GLU A 240 1.27 19.25 4.43
C GLU A 240 2.35 20.23 3.97
N ALA A 241 3.29 19.75 3.14
CA ALA A 241 4.35 20.59 2.59
C ALA A 241 3.79 21.71 1.70
N ASP A 242 2.90 21.40 0.75
CA ASP A 242 2.31 22.39 -0.15
C ASP A 242 1.53 23.45 0.64
N TYR A 243 0.73 23.05 1.63
CA TYR A 243 -0.02 23.97 2.48
C TYR A 243 0.93 24.91 3.24
N PHE A 244 1.96 24.35 3.87
CA PHE A 244 2.95 25.11 4.63
C PHE A 244 3.70 26.11 3.74
N ILE A 245 4.18 25.68 2.57
CA ILE A 245 4.89 26.56 1.63
C ILE A 245 4.00 27.69 1.14
N LEU A 246 2.71 27.42 0.89
CA LEU A 246 1.79 28.45 0.40
C LEU A 246 1.39 29.45 1.49
N HIS A 247 1.12 28.99 2.72
CA HIS A 247 0.50 29.82 3.75
C HIS A 247 1.45 30.32 4.84
N ARG A 248 2.64 29.72 5.00
CA ARG A 248 3.62 30.04 6.07
C ARG A 248 3.06 29.91 7.48
N TYR A 249 2.17 28.96 7.70
CA TYR A 249 1.62 28.65 9.02
C TYR A 249 1.72 27.16 9.34
N GLU A 250 1.78 26.84 10.63
CA GLU A 250 1.72 25.47 11.10
C GLU A 250 0.44 24.77 10.61
N CYS A 251 0.62 23.54 10.14
CA CYS A 251 -0.47 22.70 9.68
C CYS A 251 -1.17 22.06 10.89
N ASN A 252 -2.50 22.14 10.94
CA ASN A 252 -3.30 21.32 11.85
C ASN A 252 -4.10 20.29 11.04
N SER A 253 -4.74 19.34 11.73
CA SER A 253 -5.46 18.26 11.05
C SER A 253 -6.59 18.79 10.17
N ARG A 254 -7.26 19.86 10.60
CA ARG A 254 -8.37 20.46 9.88
C ARG A 254 -7.93 21.18 8.60
N THR A 255 -6.83 21.91 8.62
CA THR A 255 -6.34 22.64 7.44
C THR A 255 -5.94 21.68 6.33
N ILE A 256 -5.25 20.59 6.69
CA ILE A 256 -4.88 19.55 5.72
C ILE A 256 -6.10 18.81 5.19
N TYR A 257 -7.11 18.58 6.04
CA TYR A 257 -8.37 17.97 5.62
C TYR A 257 -9.09 18.81 4.55
N GLU A 258 -9.21 20.12 4.77
CA GLU A 258 -9.80 21.05 3.78
C GLU A 258 -8.93 21.20 2.52
N TRP A 259 -7.61 21.19 2.68
CA TRP A 259 -6.69 21.17 1.54
C TRP A 259 -6.92 19.97 0.64
N ILE A 260 -7.05 18.77 1.23
CA ILE A 260 -7.33 17.54 0.49
C ILE A 260 -8.67 17.62 -0.25
N LYS A 261 -9.72 18.12 0.42
CA LYS A 261 -11.04 18.31 -0.21
C LYS A 261 -11.00 19.22 -1.43
N THR A 262 -10.14 20.23 -1.39
CA THR A 262 -10.01 21.23 -2.45
C THR A 262 -9.21 20.70 -3.65
N HIS A 263 -8.19 19.87 -3.40
CA HIS A 263 -7.21 19.47 -4.43
C HIS A 263 -7.40 18.05 -4.98
N TYR A 264 -8.20 17.20 -4.31
CA TYR A 264 -8.48 15.84 -4.74
C TYR A 264 -9.98 15.60 -4.90
N THR A 265 -10.35 14.69 -5.79
CA THR A 265 -11.74 14.31 -6.06
C THR A 265 -11.93 12.80 -6.13
N GLY A 266 -13.19 12.36 -6.16
CA GLY A 266 -13.55 10.95 -6.34
C GLY A 266 -13.04 10.01 -5.22
N VAL A 267 -12.76 8.76 -5.58
CA VAL A 267 -12.29 7.73 -4.64
C VAL A 267 -10.94 8.12 -4.03
N MET A 268 -10.07 8.79 -4.78
CA MET A 268 -8.79 9.27 -4.25
C MET A 268 -9.00 10.21 -3.05
N ARG A 269 -9.87 11.22 -3.18
CA ARG A 269 -10.20 12.13 -2.08
C ARG A 269 -10.76 11.35 -0.90
N ASP A 270 -11.75 10.51 -1.15
CA ASP A 270 -12.45 9.78 -0.10
C ASP A 270 -11.51 8.86 0.69
N LYS A 271 -10.56 8.20 0.01
CA LYS A 271 -9.53 7.38 0.66
C LYS A 271 -8.47 8.20 1.38
N LEU A 272 -8.02 9.31 0.80
CA LEU A 272 -6.98 10.16 1.39
C LEU A 272 -7.49 10.82 2.68
N LEU A 273 -8.73 11.31 2.69
CA LEU A 273 -9.40 11.83 3.89
C LEU A 273 -9.61 10.73 4.94
N ALA A 274 -10.03 9.52 4.55
CA ALA A 274 -10.16 8.41 5.48
C ALA A 274 -8.81 8.08 6.13
N HIS A 275 -7.75 8.01 5.33
CA HIS A 275 -6.40 7.71 5.77
C HIS A 275 -5.90 8.77 6.77
N GLN A 276 -6.09 10.05 6.46
CA GLN A 276 -5.76 11.15 7.36
C GLN A 276 -6.51 11.05 8.70
N LEU A 277 -7.82 10.79 8.67
CA LEU A 277 -8.62 10.63 9.88
C LEU A 277 -8.16 9.43 10.72
N LEU A 278 -7.84 8.30 10.08
CA LEU A 278 -7.33 7.12 10.78
C LEU A 278 -5.99 7.40 11.47
N LEU A 279 -5.09 8.12 10.81
CA LEU A 279 -3.83 8.57 11.42
C LEU A 279 -4.08 9.53 12.59
N GLY A 280 -4.98 10.51 12.43
CA GLY A 280 -5.33 11.45 13.50
C GLY A 280 -5.96 10.77 14.73
N PHE A 281 -6.88 9.82 14.52
CA PHE A 281 -7.43 9.00 15.60
C PHE A 281 -6.36 8.15 16.30
N ALA A 282 -5.38 7.63 15.56
CA ALA A 282 -4.30 6.83 16.13
C ALA A 282 -3.27 7.69 16.89
N ALA A 283 -3.00 8.90 16.42
CA ALA A 283 -2.07 9.85 17.04
C ALA A 283 -2.64 10.56 18.27
N GLY A 284 -3.95 10.44 18.53
CA GLY A 284 -4.60 11.14 19.63
C GLY A 284 -4.70 12.65 19.40
N SER A 285 -4.90 13.08 18.14
CA SER A 285 -5.08 14.49 17.77
C SER A 285 -6.25 15.15 18.51
N ALA A 286 -6.27 16.49 18.53
CA ALA A 286 -7.28 17.28 19.23
C ALA A 286 -8.71 16.80 18.89
N GLN A 287 -9.44 16.35 19.92
CA GLN A 287 -10.70 15.64 19.75
C GLN A 287 -11.73 16.47 18.99
N GLU A 288 -11.88 17.76 19.30
CA GLU A 288 -12.86 18.63 18.65
C GLU A 288 -12.60 18.78 17.14
N GLU A 289 -11.35 18.96 16.72
CA GLU A 289 -10.97 19.03 15.31
C GLU A 289 -11.29 17.72 14.59
N MET A 290 -10.97 16.58 15.22
CA MET A 290 -11.21 15.26 14.66
C MET A 290 -12.69 14.92 14.57
N GLU A 291 -13.48 15.31 15.56
CA GLU A 291 -14.93 15.13 15.52
C GLU A 291 -15.60 16.00 14.46
N TRP A 292 -15.07 17.21 14.21
CA TRP A 292 -15.54 18.04 13.12
C TRP A 292 -15.23 17.40 11.76
N CYS A 293 -13.97 17.03 11.52
CA CYS A 293 -13.54 16.41 10.26
C CYS A 293 -14.26 15.09 9.99
N ALA A 294 -14.47 14.26 11.02
CA ALA A 294 -15.21 13.00 10.88
C ALA A 294 -16.69 13.22 10.54
N ARG A 295 -17.36 14.23 11.14
CA ARG A 295 -18.74 14.57 10.79
C ARG A 295 -18.86 15.05 9.35
N ASP A 296 -17.99 15.97 8.94
CA ASP A 296 -17.95 16.45 7.57
C ASP A 296 -17.73 15.29 6.59
N TYR A 297 -16.75 14.43 6.89
CA TYR A 297 -16.43 13.25 6.08
C TYR A 297 -17.62 12.32 5.87
N LEU A 298 -18.33 11.98 6.95
CA LEU A 298 -19.47 11.06 6.89
C LEU A 298 -20.65 11.63 6.10
N SER A 299 -20.72 12.95 5.93
CA SER A 299 -21.71 13.64 5.10
C SER A 299 -21.36 13.67 3.61
N LEU A 300 -20.06 13.61 3.26
CA LEU A 300 -19.58 13.81 1.89
C LEU A 300 -19.14 12.52 1.18
N VAL A 301 -18.66 11.52 1.93
CA VAL A 301 -18.03 10.32 1.38
C VAL A 301 -19.02 9.44 0.61
N GLN A 302 -18.59 8.93 -0.55
CA GLN A 302 -19.33 7.98 -1.37
C GLN A 302 -18.84 6.54 -1.19
N ASP A 303 -17.54 6.34 -0.92
CA ASP A 303 -16.99 5.00 -0.66
C ASP A 303 -17.57 4.38 0.62
N VAL A 304 -18.34 3.30 0.45
CA VAL A 304 -19.05 2.62 1.55
C VAL A 304 -18.09 2.02 2.57
N ALA A 305 -16.97 1.44 2.13
CA ALA A 305 -16.02 0.79 3.02
C ALA A 305 -15.33 1.84 3.90
N CYS A 306 -14.85 2.93 3.29
CA CYS A 306 -14.26 4.04 4.04
C CYS A 306 -15.27 4.66 5.02
N LYS A 307 -16.52 4.87 4.59
CA LYS A 307 -17.59 5.42 5.44
C LYS A 307 -17.81 4.58 6.69
N GLN A 308 -17.92 3.27 6.54
CA GLN A 308 -18.17 2.35 7.65
C GLN A 308 -17.03 2.36 8.67
N ILE A 309 -15.79 2.37 8.20
CA ILE A 309 -14.60 2.36 9.07
C ILE A 309 -14.48 3.65 9.86
N ILE A 310 -14.64 4.80 9.22
CA ILE A 310 -14.60 6.10 9.91
C ILE A 310 -15.77 6.24 10.89
N ALA A 311 -16.97 5.78 10.52
CA ALA A 311 -18.12 5.79 11.43
C ALA A 311 -17.85 4.97 12.70
N GLY A 312 -17.24 3.78 12.56
CA GLY A 312 -16.86 2.94 13.69
C GLY A 312 -15.84 3.60 14.62
N ARG A 313 -14.80 4.24 14.05
CA ARG A 313 -13.78 4.97 14.83
C ARG A 313 -14.36 6.19 15.54
N TYR A 314 -15.18 6.97 14.84
CA TYR A 314 -15.86 8.14 15.39
C TYR A 314 -16.84 7.80 16.51
N ALA A 315 -17.60 6.70 16.39
CA ALA A 315 -18.47 6.23 17.46
C ALA A 315 -17.67 5.82 18.70
N SER A 316 -16.53 5.15 18.49
CA SER A 316 -15.65 4.70 19.58
C SER A 316 -14.95 5.86 20.31
N SER A 317 -14.62 6.95 19.61
CA SER A 317 -13.98 8.12 20.23
C SER A 317 -14.91 8.88 21.17
N LYS A 318 -16.23 8.84 20.94
CA LYS A 318 -17.23 9.48 21.82
C LYS A 318 -17.52 8.74 23.13
N GLN A 319 -17.12 7.47 23.21
CA GLN A 319 -17.36 6.63 24.39
C GLN A 319 -16.20 6.68 25.40
N ARG A 320 -15.13 7.39 25.08
CA ARG A 320 -13.98 7.65 25.95
C ARG A 320 -14.11 9.04 26.56
#